data_AF-V5FH17-F1
#
_entry.id   AF-V5FH17-F1
#
_cell.length_a   1.000
_cell.length_b   1.000
_cell.length_c   1.000
_cell.angle_alpha   90.00
_cell.angle_beta   90.00
_cell.angle_gamma   90.00
#
_symmetry.space_group_name_H-M   'P 1'
#
loop_
_entity.id
_entity.type
_entity.pdbx_description
1 polymer ?
#
loop_
_entity_poly.entity_id
_entity_poly.type
_entity_poly.pdbx_seq_one_letter_code
_entity_poly.pdbx_strand_id
1 'polypeptide(L)'
;MILFWLCSWIFLSLYCGIYASRKGRSGLGFFLIALLFSPIISFILALIFSPTQSKVEEQAMSSGELRKCPMCAESIKSEAIICKHCGSKIDTDEEFFDENEESGYQYQIMVNGEDIIAFDVSKSGTPDNIDRAKAKGFKERGVVFADNAIEAIKIYSES
;
A
#
# COMPACT_ATOMS: atom_id res chain seq x y z
N MET A 1 41.15 38.31 -22.79
CA MET A 1 41.38 37.87 -21.39
C MET A 1 40.09 37.74 -20.59
N ILE A 2 39.24 38.78 -20.49
CA ILE A 2 37.96 38.71 -19.76
C ILE A 2 37.02 37.59 -20.25
N LEU A 3 36.91 37.40 -21.57
CA LEU A 3 36.00 36.42 -22.16
C LEU A 3 36.35 34.97 -21.76
N PHE A 4 37.64 34.64 -21.71
CA PHE A 4 38.13 33.32 -21.33
C PHE A 4 37.84 32.99 -19.86
N TRP A 5 37.94 34.01 -19.00
CA TRP A 5 37.64 33.92 -17.57
C TRP A 5 36.14 33.71 -17.32
N LEU A 6 35.28 34.46 -18.03
CA LEU A 6 33.83 34.30 -17.94
C LEU A 6 33.34 32.95 -18.48
N CYS A 7 33.92 32.46 -19.58
CA CYS A 7 33.61 31.13 -20.10
C CYS A 7 33.93 30.04 -19.05
N SER A 8 35.12 30.05 -18.46
CA SER A 8 35.51 29.09 -17.42
C SER A 8 34.57 29.13 -16.20
N TRP A 9 34.16 30.33 -15.78
CA TRP A 9 33.22 30.53 -14.67
C TRP A 9 31.84 29.89 -14.94
N ILE A 10 31.30 30.12 -16.14
CA ILE A 10 29.99 29.58 -16.54
C ILE A 10 30.05 28.05 -16.66
N PHE A 11 31.13 27.51 -17.24
CA PHE A 11 31.33 26.06 -17.33
C PHE A 11 31.40 25.38 -15.96
N LEU A 12 32.14 25.95 -14.99
CA LEU A 12 32.20 25.41 -13.63
C LEU A 12 30.83 25.47 -12.92
N SER A 13 30.10 26.58 -13.10
CA SER A 13 28.77 26.75 -12.51
C SER A 13 27.77 25.73 -13.08
N LEU A 14 27.83 25.50 -14.40
CA LEU A 14 27.01 24.50 -15.08
C LEU A 14 27.36 23.08 -14.61
N TYR A 15 28.64 22.78 -14.44
CA TYR A 15 29.11 21.49 -13.94
C TYR A 15 28.60 21.20 -12.52
N CYS A 16 28.63 22.20 -11.63
CA CYS A 16 28.06 22.08 -10.28
C CYS A 16 26.55 21.84 -10.32
N GLY A 17 25.82 22.51 -11.23
CA GLY A 17 24.40 22.28 -11.43
C GLY A 17 24.09 20.86 -11.90
N ILE A 18 24.84 20.33 -12.88
CA ILE A 18 24.68 18.95 -13.38
C ILE A 18 25.03 17.93 -12.28
N TYR A 19 26.11 18.16 -11.54
CA TYR A 19 26.50 17.32 -10.41
C TYR A 19 25.40 17.27 -9.34
N ALA A 20 24.79 18.42 -9.01
CA ALA A 20 23.67 18.49 -8.08
C ALA A 20 22.40 17.79 -8.63
N SER A 21 22.11 17.91 -9.93
CA SER A 21 20.99 17.21 -10.58
C SER A 21 21.13 15.69 -10.50
N ARG A 22 22.35 15.15 -10.70
CA ARG A 22 22.60 13.71 -10.58
C ARG A 22 22.37 13.20 -9.15
N LYS A 23 22.45 14.08 -8.16
CA LYS A 23 22.17 13.79 -6.74
C LYS A 23 20.71 14.05 -6.35
N GLY A 24 19.81 14.18 -7.34
CA GLY A 24 18.36 14.36 -7.15
C GLY A 24 17.94 15.77 -6.75
N ARG A 25 18.80 16.79 -6.94
CA ARG A 25 18.51 18.18 -6.54
C ARG A 25 18.12 19.07 -7.71
N SER A 26 17.58 20.24 -7.42
CA SER A 26 17.35 21.28 -8.42
C SER A 26 18.69 21.80 -8.97
N GLY A 27 19.17 21.22 -10.07
CA GLY A 27 20.39 21.69 -10.74
C GLY A 27 20.35 23.16 -11.12
N LEU A 28 19.18 23.67 -11.51
CA LEU A 28 18.97 25.09 -11.80
C LEU A 28 19.19 25.98 -10.56
N GLY A 29 18.72 25.54 -9.39
CA GLY A 29 18.90 26.29 -8.14
C GLY A 29 20.37 26.37 -7.73
N PHE A 30 21.09 25.24 -7.79
CA PHE A 30 22.54 25.21 -7.52
C PHE A 30 23.34 25.98 -8.58
N PHE A 31 22.91 25.97 -9.83
CA PHE A 31 23.50 26.80 -10.89
C PHE A 31 23.37 28.30 -10.60
N LEU A 32 22.18 28.77 -10.17
CA LEU A 32 21.96 30.18 -9.84
C LEU A 32 22.74 30.61 -8.59
N ILE A 33 22.85 29.73 -7.58
CA ILE A 33 23.67 29.97 -6.39
C ILE A 33 25.16 30.03 -6.76
N ALA A 34 25.64 29.13 -7.61
CA ALA A 34 27.01 29.16 -8.13
C ALA A 34 27.31 30.44 -8.91
N LEU A 35 26.34 30.92 -9.70
CA LEU A 35 26.46 32.14 -10.49
C LEU A 35 26.51 33.39 -9.62
N LEU A 36 25.75 33.43 -8.52
CA LEU A 36 25.59 34.61 -7.66
C LEU A 36 26.62 34.70 -6.53
N PHE A 37 26.97 33.57 -5.89
CA PHE A 37 27.83 33.55 -4.71
C PHE A 37 29.25 33.03 -4.97
N SER A 38 29.44 32.15 -5.97
CA SER A 38 30.69 31.51 -6.43
C SER A 38 30.49 29.99 -6.59
N PRO A 39 31.10 29.36 -7.62
CA PRO A 39 31.03 27.91 -7.81
C PRO A 39 31.59 27.10 -6.62
N ILE A 40 32.58 27.63 -5.89
CA ILE A 40 33.21 26.94 -4.76
C ILE A 40 32.22 26.81 -3.58
N ILE A 41 31.51 27.90 -3.27
CA ILE A 41 30.51 27.92 -2.19
C ILE A 41 29.36 26.98 -2.53
N SER A 42 28.87 27.02 -3.78
CA SER A 42 27.83 26.13 -4.25
C SER A 42 28.24 24.65 -4.20
N PHE A 43 29.49 24.32 -4.52
CA PHE A 43 30.00 22.95 -4.45
C PHE A 43 30.04 22.44 -3.01
N ILE A 44 30.50 23.27 -2.06
CA ILE A 44 30.51 22.93 -0.63
C ILE A 44 29.07 22.72 -0.12
N LEU A 45 28.13 23.60 -0.48
CA LEU A 45 26.71 23.43 -0.15
C LEU A 45 26.13 22.14 -0.77
N ALA A 46 26.51 21.79 -2.00
CA ALA A 46 26.09 20.55 -2.64
C ALA A 46 26.65 19.29 -1.95
N LEU A 47 27.80 19.39 -1.28
CA LEU A 47 28.37 18.30 -0.49
C LEU A 47 27.75 18.20 0.91
N ILE A 48 27.58 19.32 1.62
CA ILE A 48 27.13 19.37 3.02
C ILE A 48 25.64 19.10 3.16
N PHE A 49 24.82 19.77 2.35
CA PHE A 49 23.38 19.55 2.42
C PHE A 49 23.10 18.14 1.90
N SER A 50 22.38 17.31 2.65
CA SER A 50 21.85 16.02 2.20
C SER A 50 20.70 16.25 1.21
N PRO A 51 20.36 15.30 0.31
CA PRO A 51 19.27 15.49 -0.64
C PRO A 51 17.98 15.87 0.10
N THR A 52 17.47 17.07 -0.19
CA THR A 52 16.16 17.54 0.26
C THR A 52 15.12 16.57 -0.26
N GLN A 53 14.40 15.92 0.65
CA GLN A 53 13.38 14.89 0.40
C GLN A 53 12.22 15.37 -0.51
N SER A 54 12.13 16.67 -0.77
CA SER A 54 10.98 17.33 -1.41
C SER A 54 10.74 16.99 -2.88
N LYS A 55 11.73 16.50 -3.63
CA LYS A 55 11.54 16.10 -5.05
C LYS A 55 11.35 14.60 -5.26
N VAL A 56 11.73 13.80 -4.27
CA VAL A 56 11.46 12.35 -4.27
C VAL A 56 10.01 12.10 -3.87
N GLU A 57 9.45 12.90 -2.96
CA GLU A 57 8.05 12.80 -2.57
C GLU A 57 7.07 13.15 -3.69
N GLU A 58 7.35 14.16 -4.53
CA GLU A 58 6.44 14.56 -5.61
C GLU A 58 6.39 13.52 -6.75
N GLN A 59 7.53 12.90 -7.06
CA GLN A 59 7.59 11.82 -8.06
C GLN A 59 7.00 10.51 -7.53
N ALA A 60 7.22 10.19 -6.25
CA ALA A 60 6.68 8.97 -5.62
C ALA A 60 5.19 9.07 -5.23
N MET A 61 4.65 10.29 -5.05
CA MET A 61 3.19 10.51 -5.00
C MET A 61 2.55 10.32 -6.37
N SER A 62 3.27 10.63 -7.47
CA SER A 62 2.74 10.47 -8.83
C SER A 62 2.80 9.02 -9.35
N SER A 63 3.66 8.17 -8.79
CA SER A 63 3.77 6.74 -9.13
C SER A 63 2.81 5.83 -8.34
N GLY A 64 2.15 6.35 -7.30
CA GLY A 64 1.29 5.55 -6.42
C GLY A 64 2.03 4.68 -5.40
N GLU A 65 3.37 4.78 -5.31
CA GLU A 65 4.20 3.98 -4.39
C GLU A 65 4.16 4.53 -2.95
N LEU A 66 3.79 5.79 -2.76
CA LEU A 66 3.67 6.43 -1.46
C LEU A 66 2.27 7.04 -1.26
N ARG A 67 1.72 6.85 -0.06
CA ARG A 67 0.48 7.48 0.41
C ARG A 67 0.72 8.19 1.73
N LYS A 68 -0.15 9.13 2.09
CA LYS A 68 -0.12 9.74 3.42
C LYS A 68 -0.85 8.85 4.43
N CYS A 69 -0.25 8.69 5.60
CA CYS A 69 -0.91 8.04 6.72
C CYS A 69 -2.12 8.89 7.17
N PRO A 70 -3.35 8.33 7.26
CA PRO A 70 -4.53 9.08 7.71
C PRO A 70 -4.45 9.55 9.18
N MET A 71 -3.61 8.92 9.99
CA MET A 71 -3.51 9.22 11.43
C MET A 71 -2.47 10.28 11.76
N CYS A 72 -1.32 10.28 11.09
CA CYS A 72 -0.21 11.22 11.38
C CYS A 72 0.21 12.10 10.21
N ALA A 73 -0.42 11.96 9.04
CA ALA A 73 -0.16 12.70 7.81
C ALA A 73 1.25 12.55 7.20
N GLU A 74 2.07 11.65 7.75
CA GLU A 74 3.41 11.34 7.26
C GLU A 74 3.37 10.44 6.01
N SER A 75 4.37 10.57 5.14
CA SER A 75 4.51 9.78 3.92
C SER A 75 4.92 8.33 4.23
N ILE A 76 4.09 7.36 3.86
CA ILE A 76 4.31 5.92 4.03
C ILE A 76 4.19 5.19 2.69
N LYS A 77 4.70 3.96 2.59
CA LYS A 77 4.48 3.12 1.41
C LYS A 77 2.98 2.85 1.23
N SER A 78 2.51 2.80 -0.02
CA SER A 78 1.13 2.39 -0.34
C SER A 78 0.79 1.05 0.33
N GLU A 79 1.69 0.07 0.19
CA GLU A 79 1.64 -1.28 0.77
C GLU A 79 1.81 -1.35 2.30
N ALA A 80 2.00 -0.23 3.00
CA ALA A 80 2.25 -0.25 4.44
C ALA A 80 0.95 -0.57 5.22
N ILE A 81 0.95 -1.72 5.91
CA ILE A 81 -0.11 -2.15 6.84
C ILE A 81 0.05 -1.50 8.22
N ILE A 82 1.28 -1.12 8.59
CA ILE A 82 1.59 -0.44 9.86
C ILE A 82 2.45 0.78 9.58
N CYS A 83 2.04 1.93 10.11
CA CYS A 83 2.81 3.16 9.98
C CYS A 83 4.06 3.12 10.85
N LYS A 84 5.25 3.22 10.23
CA LYS A 84 6.55 3.26 10.94
C LYS A 84 6.75 4.49 11.84
N HIS A 85 5.91 5.51 11.70
CA HIS A 85 6.04 6.79 12.41
C HIS A 85 5.18 6.85 13.66
N CYS A 86 3.89 6.48 13.56
CA CYS A 86 2.95 6.53 14.69
C CYS A 86 2.52 5.14 15.19
N GLY A 87 2.87 4.07 14.48
CA GLY A 87 2.49 2.69 14.84
C GLY A 87 1.04 2.33 14.56
N SER A 88 0.23 3.23 13.97
CA SER A 88 -1.16 2.90 13.65
C SER A 88 -1.24 1.88 12.51
N LYS A 89 -2.17 0.93 12.65
CA LYS A 89 -2.54 0.02 11.57
C LYS A 89 -3.27 0.81 10.48
N ILE A 90 -2.88 0.62 9.23
CA ILE A 90 -3.48 1.27 8.07
C ILE A 90 -4.09 0.17 7.22
N ASP A 91 -5.38 0.27 6.96
CA ASP A 91 -6.04 -0.66 6.05
C ASP A 91 -5.55 -0.34 4.62
N THR A 92 -5.04 -1.35 3.94
CA THR A 92 -4.70 -1.32 2.51
C THR A 92 -5.88 -1.89 1.76
N ASP A 93 -6.40 -1.12 0.79
CA ASP A 93 -7.56 -1.48 -0.02
C ASP A 93 -7.24 -2.55 -1.07
N GLU A 94 -6.03 -3.10 -1.03
CA GLU A 94 -5.64 -4.26 -1.82
C GLU A 94 -6.14 -5.51 -1.11
N GLU A 95 -7.32 -5.97 -1.53
CA GLU A 95 -7.70 -7.37 -1.44
C GLU A 95 -6.59 -8.19 -2.13
N PHE A 96 -5.59 -8.59 -1.34
CA PHE A 96 -4.71 -9.69 -1.68
C PHE A 96 -5.60 -10.93 -1.81
N PHE A 97 -6.04 -11.22 -3.03
CA PHE A 97 -6.55 -12.54 -3.37
C PHE A 97 -5.33 -13.47 -3.40
N ASP A 98 -5.01 -14.02 -2.23
CA ASP A 98 -4.04 -15.09 -2.13
C ASP A 98 -4.66 -16.34 -2.76
N GLU A 99 -4.14 -16.78 -3.91
CA GLU A 99 -4.57 -18.05 -4.56
C GLU A 99 -4.20 -19.30 -3.70
N ASN A 100 -3.64 -19.11 -2.50
CA ASN A 100 -3.33 -20.18 -1.54
C ASN A 100 -3.77 -19.87 -0.10
N GLU A 101 -4.82 -19.07 0.11
CA GLU A 101 -5.51 -19.09 1.40
C GLU A 101 -6.58 -20.18 1.36
N GLU A 102 -6.30 -21.33 1.99
CA GLU A 102 -7.33 -22.31 2.40
C GLU A 102 -8.23 -21.63 3.44
N SER A 103 -9.02 -20.64 3.03
CA SER A 103 -10.07 -20.07 3.84
C SER A 103 -11.26 -21.02 3.76
N GLY A 104 -11.18 -22.16 4.48
CA GLY A 104 -12.32 -23.02 4.67
C GLY A 104 -13.47 -22.19 5.24
N TYR A 105 -14.59 -22.13 4.52
CA TYR A 105 -15.76 -21.40 4.98
C TYR A 105 -16.48 -22.21 6.05
N GLN A 106 -17.00 -21.51 7.05
CA GLN A 106 -17.78 -22.12 8.11
C GLN A 106 -19.24 -22.27 7.65
N TYR A 107 -19.71 -23.50 7.46
CA TYR A 107 -21.08 -23.80 7.04
C TYR A 107 -21.93 -24.32 8.19
N GLN A 108 -23.05 -23.65 8.47
CA GLN A 108 -24.09 -24.17 9.36
C GLN A 108 -24.95 -25.18 8.60
N ILE A 109 -24.98 -26.42 9.08
CA ILE A 109 -25.80 -27.50 8.51
C ILE A 109 -27.16 -27.53 9.19
N MET A 110 -28.21 -27.54 8.38
CA MET A 110 -29.59 -27.73 8.83
C MET A 110 -30.24 -28.87 8.06
N VAL A 111 -31.07 -29.65 8.75
CA VAL A 111 -31.70 -30.85 8.20
C VAL A 111 -33.20 -30.90 8.44
N ASN A 112 -33.95 -31.39 7.45
CA ASN A 112 -35.37 -31.69 7.57
C ASN A 112 -35.70 -32.98 6.80
N GLY A 113 -35.79 -34.11 7.53
CA GLY A 113 -35.93 -35.42 6.88
C GLY A 113 -34.68 -35.78 6.07
N GLU A 114 -34.86 -35.97 4.76
CA GLU A 114 -33.77 -36.26 3.80
C GLU A 114 -33.12 -34.99 3.21
N ASP A 115 -33.73 -33.82 3.42
CA ASP A 115 -33.23 -32.55 2.90
C ASP A 115 -32.12 -31.97 3.80
N ILE A 116 -30.99 -31.63 3.18
CA ILE A 116 -29.81 -31.05 3.84
C ILE A 116 -29.50 -29.71 3.17
N ILE A 117 -29.33 -28.66 3.99
CA ILE A 117 -28.93 -27.33 3.52
C ILE A 117 -27.76 -26.81 4.36
N ALA A 118 -26.85 -26.09 3.69
CA ALA A 118 -25.66 -25.50 4.28
C ALA A 118 -25.66 -23.97 4.08
N PHE A 119 -25.46 -23.22 5.17
CA PHE A 119 -25.39 -21.76 5.15
C PHE A 119 -23.99 -21.27 5.53
N ASP A 120 -23.39 -20.44 4.68
CA ASP A 120 -22.08 -19.84 4.91
C ASP A 120 -22.14 -18.74 6.00
N VAL A 121 -21.70 -19.07 7.21
CA VAL A 121 -21.77 -18.23 8.42
C VAL A 121 -20.89 -16.98 8.30
N SER A 122 -19.95 -16.93 7.37
CA SER A 122 -19.06 -15.77 7.16
C SER A 122 -19.77 -14.58 6.49
N LYS A 123 -20.89 -14.82 5.79
CA LYS A 123 -21.64 -13.77 5.10
C LYS A 123 -22.71 -13.18 6.03
N SER A 124 -22.60 -11.88 6.28
CA SER A 124 -23.45 -11.08 7.19
C SER A 124 -24.96 -11.09 6.90
N GLY A 125 -25.40 -11.66 5.77
CA GLY A 125 -26.81 -11.92 5.42
C GLY A 125 -27.37 -13.26 5.90
N THR A 126 -26.64 -14.01 6.73
CA THR A 126 -27.03 -15.35 7.22
C THR A 126 -28.18 -15.44 8.23
N PRO A 127 -28.42 -14.48 9.14
CA PRO A 127 -29.43 -14.65 10.19
C PRO A 127 -30.85 -14.86 9.63
N ASP A 128 -31.24 -14.06 8.63
CA ASP A 128 -32.57 -14.15 8.00
C ASP A 128 -32.82 -15.49 7.29
N ASN A 129 -31.79 -16.03 6.63
CA ASN A 129 -31.90 -17.29 5.92
C ASN A 129 -32.04 -18.49 6.85
N ILE A 130 -31.38 -18.46 8.01
CA ILE A 130 -31.48 -19.49 9.04
C ILE A 130 -32.88 -19.47 9.68
N ASP A 131 -33.41 -18.30 10.00
CA ASP A 131 -34.75 -18.18 10.59
C ASP A 131 -35.85 -18.63 9.61
N ARG A 132 -35.71 -18.31 8.32
CA ARG A 132 -36.59 -18.83 7.26
C ARG A 132 -36.51 -20.34 7.12
N ALA A 133 -35.33 -20.93 7.28
CA ALA A 133 -35.17 -22.39 7.27
C ALA A 133 -35.84 -23.04 8.49
N LYS A 134 -35.68 -22.48 9.69
CA LYS A 134 -36.38 -22.93 10.90
C LYS A 134 -37.90 -22.91 10.73
N ALA A 135 -38.44 -21.83 10.14
CA ALA A 135 -39.87 -21.73 9.84
C ALA A 135 -40.38 -22.83 8.89
N LYS A 136 -39.50 -23.36 8.03
CA LYS A 136 -39.80 -24.51 7.15
C LYS A 136 -39.56 -25.88 7.80
N GLY A 137 -39.22 -25.93 9.08
CA GLY A 137 -39.02 -27.17 9.83
C GLY A 137 -37.59 -27.70 9.83
N PHE A 138 -36.62 -26.95 9.30
CA PHE A 138 -35.21 -27.35 9.36
C PHE A 138 -34.65 -27.19 10.78
N LYS A 139 -33.93 -28.22 11.24
CA LYS A 139 -33.27 -28.24 12.55
C LYS A 139 -31.78 -28.04 12.38
N GLU A 140 -31.19 -27.21 13.24
CA GLU A 140 -29.75 -27.02 13.31
C GLU A 140 -29.07 -28.32 13.78
N ARG A 141 -28.01 -28.73 13.09
CA ARG A 141 -27.26 -29.93 13.43
C ARG A 141 -25.83 -29.66 13.86
N GLY A 142 -25.20 -28.64 13.29
CA GLY A 142 -23.85 -28.24 13.66
C GLY A 142 -23.18 -27.40 12.57
N VAL A 143 -21.89 -27.17 12.77
CA VAL A 143 -21.03 -26.39 11.90
C VAL A 143 -19.97 -27.29 11.28
N VAL A 144 -19.74 -27.15 9.97
CA VAL A 144 -18.72 -27.86 9.21
C VAL A 144 -17.81 -26.84 8.52
N PHE A 145 -16.50 -27.11 8.47
CA PHE A 145 -15.55 -26.34 7.67
C PHE A 145 -15.36 -27.02 6.32
N ALA A 146 -15.55 -26.28 5.23
CA ALA A 146 -15.40 -26.78 3.86
C ALA A 146 -15.10 -25.64 2.89
N ASP A 147 -14.58 -25.96 1.71
CA ASP A 147 -14.27 -24.95 0.70
C ASP A 147 -15.53 -24.44 -0.02
N ASN A 148 -16.59 -25.25 -0.02
CA ASN A 148 -17.88 -24.89 -0.58
C ASN A 148 -19.05 -25.64 0.09
N ALA A 149 -20.28 -25.19 -0.20
CA ALA A 149 -21.50 -25.77 0.37
C ALA A 149 -21.73 -27.24 -0.01
N ILE A 150 -21.31 -27.67 -1.21
CA ILE A 150 -21.49 -29.06 -1.66
C ILE A 150 -20.60 -29.99 -0.84
N GLU A 151 -19.36 -29.59 -0.63
CA GLU A 151 -18.40 -30.30 0.20
C GLU A 151 -18.85 -30.36 1.66
N ALA A 152 -19.37 -29.26 2.22
CA ALA A 152 -19.94 -29.25 3.57
C ALA A 152 -21.08 -30.28 3.74
N ILE A 153 -21.97 -30.37 2.75
CA ILE A 153 -23.06 -31.36 2.74
C ILE A 153 -22.49 -32.77 2.65
N LYS A 154 -21.46 -32.98 1.81
CA LYS A 154 -20.82 -34.29 1.64
C LYS A 154 -20.17 -34.76 2.94
N ILE A 155 -19.38 -33.91 3.60
CA ILE A 155 -18.74 -34.20 4.90
C ILE A 155 -19.79 -34.60 5.94
N TYR A 156 -20.92 -33.89 5.98
CA TYR A 156 -22.02 -34.22 6.89
C TYR A 156 -22.73 -35.53 6.51
N SER A 157 -22.89 -35.85 5.23
CA SER A 157 -23.54 -37.10 4.79
C SER A 157 -22.69 -38.34 5.05
N GLU A 158 -21.38 -38.17 5.20
CA GLU A 158 -20.41 -39.24 5.48
C GLU A 158 -20.18 -39.46 6.99
N SER A 159 -20.70 -38.57 7.85
CA SER A 159 -20.58 -38.62 9.32
C SER A 159 -21.77 -39.28 10.01
#